data_AF-A0A4Y2B7Y2-F1
#
_entry.id   AF-A0A4Y2B7Y2-F1
#
_cell.length_a   1.000
_cell.length_b   1.000
_cell.length_c   1.000
_cell.angle_alpha   90.00
_cell.angle_beta   90.00
_cell.angle_gamma   90.00
#
_symmetry.space_group_name_H-M   'P 1'
#
loop_
_entity.id
_entity.type
_entity.pdbx_description
1 polymer ?
#
loop_
_entity_poly.entity_id
_entity_poly.type
_entity_poly.pdbx_seq_one_letter_code
_entity_poly.pdbx_strand_id
1 'polypeptide(L)'
;MYPLCMIVGQGKVLQWPREGTASRRPGSGQPRGTIEREDRHVRRTSMAHRTASAAEIQAAVGTTVTQRTFTDRLLQGEIRARRPVACIPLTPNHCRLRREWYQARNH
;
A
#
# COMPACT_ATOMS: atom_id res chain seq x y z
N MET A 1 -46.54 -37.81 -30.79
CA MET A 1 -45.18 -38.21 -31.22
C MET A 1 -44.36 -38.37 -29.98
N TYR A 2 -43.91 -39.61 -29.76
CA TYR A 2 -43.66 -40.16 -28.45
C TYR A 2 -42.45 -39.57 -27.73
N PRO A 3 -42.52 -39.53 -26.39
CA PRO A 3 -41.46 -39.11 -25.49
C PRO A 3 -40.36 -40.18 -25.45
N LEU A 4 -39.20 -39.83 -24.90
CA LEU A 4 -38.36 -40.82 -24.23
C LEU A 4 -38.19 -40.42 -22.78
N CYS A 5 -38.82 -41.24 -21.95
CA CYS A 5 -38.70 -41.28 -20.52
C CYS A 5 -37.40 -41.98 -20.10
N MET A 6 -37.31 -42.18 -18.79
CA MET A 6 -36.31 -42.91 -18.00
C MET A 6 -35.17 -41.98 -17.53
N ILE A 7 -34.95 -41.76 -16.23
CA ILE A 7 -35.18 -42.65 -15.09
C ILE A 7 -35.75 -41.86 -13.91
N VAL A 8 -36.86 -42.38 -13.36
CA VAL A 8 -37.38 -42.02 -12.04
C VAL A 8 -36.47 -42.66 -10.99
N GLY A 9 -35.88 -41.84 -10.11
CA GLY A 9 -35.18 -42.28 -8.91
C GLY A 9 -35.64 -41.43 -7.74
N GLN A 10 -36.45 -42.04 -6.87
CA GLN A 10 -37.09 -41.41 -5.72
C GLN A 10 -36.08 -40.82 -4.73
N GLY A 11 -36.33 -39.61 -4.23
CA GLY A 11 -35.55 -39.09 -3.11
C GLY A 11 -35.71 -37.59 -2.88
N LYS A 12 -36.64 -37.25 -1.99
CA LYS A 12 -36.70 -36.04 -1.14
C LYS A 12 -36.26 -34.71 -1.79
N VAL A 13 -37.22 -33.77 -1.90
CA VAL A 13 -36.94 -32.35 -2.09
C VAL A 13 -35.93 -31.89 -1.03
N LEU A 14 -34.67 -31.70 -1.43
CA LEU A 14 -33.72 -30.94 -0.63
C LEU A 14 -33.91 -29.48 -1.04
N GLN A 15 -34.81 -28.82 -0.33
CA GLN A 15 -34.89 -27.38 -0.28
C GLN A 15 -33.52 -26.86 0.19
N TRP A 16 -32.75 -26.27 -0.73
CA TRP A 16 -31.47 -25.64 -0.40
C TRP A 16 -31.77 -24.46 0.54
N PRO A 17 -31.18 -24.40 1.76
CA PRO A 17 -31.25 -23.19 2.55
C PRO A 17 -30.55 -22.07 1.81
N ARG A 18 -31.31 -21.06 1.39
CA ARG A 18 -30.80 -19.82 0.80
C ARG A 18 -30.23 -18.92 1.89
N GLU A 19 -29.29 -19.42 2.67
CA GLU A 19 -28.61 -18.66 3.72
C GLU A 19 -27.21 -19.24 3.91
N GLY A 20 -26.33 -18.85 3.00
CA GLY A 20 -24.89 -19.09 3.10
C GLY A 20 -24.18 -17.79 3.36
N THR A 21 -24.35 -17.19 4.55
CA THR A 21 -23.38 -16.20 5.05
C THR A 21 -22.11 -16.94 5.46
N ALA A 22 -21.45 -17.55 4.48
CA ALA A 22 -20.12 -18.09 4.63
C ALA A 22 -19.14 -16.91 4.60
N SER A 23 -19.03 -16.21 5.73
CA SER A 23 -17.90 -15.33 5.97
C SER A 23 -16.65 -16.19 5.90
N ARG A 24 -15.86 -16.05 4.83
CA ARG A 24 -14.54 -16.67 4.75
C ARG A 24 -13.77 -16.15 5.96
N ARG A 25 -13.44 -17.04 6.90
CA ARG A 25 -12.45 -16.71 7.93
C ARG A 25 -11.19 -16.22 7.21
N PRO A 26 -10.57 -15.11 7.61
CA PRO A 26 -9.24 -14.77 7.13
C PRO A 26 -8.38 -16.00 7.35
N GLY A 27 -7.88 -16.59 6.26
CA GLY A 27 -6.98 -17.72 6.39
C GLY A 27 -5.83 -17.29 7.29
N SER A 28 -5.40 -18.16 8.20
CA SER A 28 -4.12 -18.03 8.89
C SER A 28 -3.01 -18.27 7.86
N GLY A 29 -2.93 -17.38 6.87
CA GLY A 29 -1.82 -17.33 5.95
C GLY A 29 -0.56 -17.15 6.79
N GLN A 30 0.50 -17.83 6.37
CA GLN A 30 1.82 -17.69 6.98
C GLN A 30 2.10 -16.19 7.19
N PRO A 31 2.39 -15.75 8.44
CA PRO A 31 2.83 -14.38 8.66
C PRO A 31 3.95 -14.14 7.67
N ARG A 32 3.83 -13.11 6.83
CA ARG A 32 4.93 -12.74 5.94
C ARG A 32 6.11 -12.49 6.87
N GLY A 33 7.04 -13.44 6.93
CA GLY A 33 8.24 -13.41 7.76
C GLY A 33 9.25 -12.41 7.21
N THR A 34 8.80 -11.17 7.00
CA THR A 34 9.56 -10.09 6.40
C THR A 34 9.29 -8.79 7.18
N ILE A 35 9.96 -8.72 8.33
CA ILE A 35 10.59 -7.55 8.96
C ILE A 35 9.83 -6.22 8.84
N GLU A 36 8.77 -6.06 9.63
CA GLU A 36 8.05 -4.77 9.82
C GLU A 36 9.00 -3.59 10.10
N ARG A 37 10.12 -3.85 10.79
CA ARG A 37 11.18 -2.86 11.05
C ARG A 37 11.84 -2.36 9.77
N GLU A 38 12.07 -3.23 8.78
CA GLU A 38 12.57 -2.84 7.46
C GLU A 38 11.52 -2.02 6.75
N ASP A 39 10.27 -2.46 6.70
CA ASP A 39 9.22 -1.71 6.01
C ASP A 39 9.02 -0.31 6.62
N ARG A 40 9.13 -0.20 7.96
CA ARG A 40 9.14 1.09 8.65
C ARG A 40 10.36 1.93 8.27
N HIS A 41 11.53 1.31 8.12
CA HIS A 41 12.75 1.99 7.70
C HIS A 41 12.65 2.48 6.25
N VAL A 42 12.22 1.61 5.33
CA VAL A 42 11.96 1.92 3.92
C VAL A 42 11.00 3.10 3.81
N ARG A 43 9.88 3.08 4.55
CA ARG A 43 8.92 4.19 4.56
C ARG A 43 9.55 5.49 5.04
N ARG A 44 10.29 5.46 6.15
CA ARG A 44 10.94 6.65 6.73
C ARG A 44 11.97 7.24 5.77
N THR A 45 12.86 6.42 5.22
CA THR A 45 13.91 6.86 4.29
C THR A 45 13.31 7.41 3.00
N SER A 46 12.28 6.76 2.47
CA SER A 46 11.60 7.25 1.26
C SER A 46 10.87 8.58 1.47
N MET A 47 10.30 8.81 2.66
CA MET A 47 9.67 10.09 2.98
C MET A 47 10.68 11.22 3.17
N ALA A 48 11.87 10.92 3.73
CA ALA A 48 12.96 11.88 3.88
C ALA A 48 13.60 12.25 2.53
N HIS A 49 13.82 11.26 1.66
CA HIS A 49 14.47 11.42 0.35
C HIS A 49 13.46 11.30 -0.80
N ARG A 50 12.40 12.09 -0.74
CA ARG A 50 11.26 12.01 -1.68
C ARG A 50 11.62 12.28 -3.15
N THR A 51 12.79 12.87 -3.41
CA THR A 51 13.34 13.14 -4.74
C THR A 51 14.32 12.06 -5.22
N ALA A 52 14.76 11.16 -4.35
CA ALA A 52 15.67 10.08 -4.70
C ALA A 52 14.95 8.95 -5.43
N SER A 53 15.68 8.25 -6.29
CA SER A 53 15.21 7.06 -7.01
C SER A 53 15.05 5.87 -6.07
N ALA A 54 14.25 4.89 -6.48
CA ALA A 54 14.07 3.66 -5.70
C ALA A 54 15.40 2.92 -5.45
N ALA A 55 16.34 2.97 -6.40
CA ALA A 55 17.66 2.34 -6.25
C ALA A 55 18.53 3.06 -5.20
N GLU A 56 18.52 4.39 -5.18
CA GLU A 56 19.25 5.18 -4.16
C GLU A 56 18.67 4.96 -2.77
N ILE A 57 17.34 4.92 -2.65
CA ILE A 57 16.68 4.64 -1.37
C ILE A 57 17.00 3.20 -0.93
N GLN A 58 16.96 2.22 -1.85
CA GLN A 58 17.34 0.85 -1.53
C GLN A 58 18.80 0.75 -1.05
N ALA A 59 19.73 1.44 -1.73
CA ALA A 59 21.13 1.48 -1.33
C ALA A 59 21.31 2.11 0.06
N ALA A 60 20.57 3.18 0.37
CA ALA A 60 20.60 3.84 1.68
C ALA A 60 20.01 2.97 2.81
N VAL A 61 18.98 2.16 2.51
CA VAL A 61 18.36 1.23 3.46
C VAL A 61 19.27 -0.01 3.66
N GLY A 62 20.10 -0.36 2.67
CA GLY A 62 21.08 -1.45 2.79
C GLY A 62 20.46 -2.84 2.81
N THR A 63 19.26 -3.00 2.25
CA THR A 63 18.54 -4.28 2.26
C THR A 63 18.90 -5.16 1.07
N THR A 64 19.05 -6.47 1.30
CA THR A 64 19.31 -7.49 0.26
C THR A 64 18.09 -7.82 -0.61
N VAL A 65 16.94 -7.15 -0.41
CA VAL A 65 15.73 -7.41 -1.19
C VAL A 65 15.93 -6.96 -2.63
N THR A 66 15.35 -7.69 -3.57
CA THR A 66 15.37 -7.29 -4.99
C THR A 66 14.69 -5.94 -5.19
N GLN A 67 15.12 -5.19 -6.20
CA GLN A 67 14.49 -3.92 -6.59
C GLN A 67 12.97 -4.06 -6.81
N ARG A 68 12.52 -5.18 -7.39
CA ARG A 68 11.10 -5.45 -7.62
C ARG A 68 10.32 -5.55 -6.31
N THR A 69 10.83 -6.30 -5.34
CA THR A 69 10.19 -6.39 -4.02
C THR A 69 10.18 -5.05 -3.31
N PHE A 70 11.25 -4.26 -3.46
CA PHE A 70 11.33 -2.92 -2.91
C PHE A 70 10.28 -1.99 -3.52
N THR A 71 10.11 -2.00 -4.85
CA THR A 71 9.06 -1.21 -5.52
C THR A 71 7.66 -1.66 -5.12
N ASP A 72 7.41 -2.96 -4.99
CA ASP A 72 6.11 -3.48 -4.54
C ASP A 72 5.77 -3.00 -3.12
N ARG A 73 6.77 -2.95 -2.23
CA ARG A 73 6.62 -2.42 -0.86
C ARG A 73 6.32 -0.91 -0.86
N LEU A 74 6.98 -0.14 -1.73
CA LEU A 74 6.69 1.29 -1.89
C LEU A 74 5.26 1.52 -2.37
N LEU A 75 4.80 0.73 -3.35
CA LEU A 75 3.43 0.79 -3.86
C LEU A 75 2.40 0.41 -2.78
N GLN A 76 2.68 -0.64 -2.00
CA GLN A 76 1.81 -1.06 -0.89
C GLN A 76 1.76 -0.02 0.24
N GLY A 77 2.85 0.72 0.46
CA GLY A 77 2.89 1.85 1.38
C GLY A 77 2.35 3.16 0.82
N GLU A 78 1.80 3.16 -0.40
CA GLU A 78 1.32 4.33 -1.14
C GLU A 78 2.37 5.44 -1.28
N ILE A 79 3.65 5.07 -1.27
CA ILE A 79 4.77 5.98 -1.43
C ILE A 79 4.98 6.21 -2.91
N ARG A 80 4.44 7.32 -3.40
CA ARG A 80 4.64 7.79 -4.76
C ARG A 80 5.72 8.87 -4.79
N ALA A 81 6.53 8.84 -5.85
CA ALA A 81 7.41 9.95 -6.17
C ALA A 81 6.57 11.24 -6.27
N ARG A 82 6.91 12.27 -5.51
CA ARG A 82 6.29 13.57 -5.73
C ARG A 82 7.02 14.25 -6.87
N ARG A 83 6.26 14.73 -7.85
CA ARG A 83 6.76 15.70 -8.80
C ARG A 83 7.17 16.94 -7.99
N PRO A 84 8.44 17.36 -8.00
CA PRO A 84 8.82 18.61 -7.37
C PRO A 84 7.99 19.71 -8.03
N VAL A 85 7.18 20.40 -7.23
CA VAL A 85 6.61 21.67 -7.69
C VAL A 85 7.81 22.56 -7.96
N ALA A 86 7.87 23.16 -9.14
CA ALA A 86 8.89 24.16 -9.43
C ALA A 86 8.71 25.29 -8.40
N CYS A 87 9.52 25.26 -7.36
CA CYS A 87 9.53 26.27 -6.32
C CYS A 87 10.62 27.27 -6.68
N ILE A 88 10.28 28.57 -6.62
CA ILE A 88 11.29 29.62 -6.70
C ILE A 88 12.18 29.47 -5.46
N PRO A 89 13.49 29.23 -5.61
CA PRO A 89 14.38 29.09 -4.47
C PRO A 89 14.39 30.42 -3.70
N LEU A 90 14.02 30.36 -2.43
CA LEU A 90 14.07 31.52 -1.54
C LEU A 90 15.48 31.68 -1.00
N THR A 91 15.98 32.92 -0.98
CA THR A 91 17.22 33.24 -0.27
C THR A 91 16.99 33.10 1.24
N PRO A 92 18.04 32.86 2.05
CA PRO A 92 17.91 32.78 3.50
C PRO A 92 17.22 33.99 4.13
N ASN A 93 17.45 35.20 3.58
CA ASN A 93 16.80 36.44 4.01
C ASN A 93 15.29 36.42 3.77
N HIS A 94 14.84 35.92 2.61
CA HIS A 94 13.41 35.80 2.32
C HIS A 94 12.72 34.82 3.28
N CYS A 95 13.37 33.70 3.62
CA CYS A 95 12.85 32.75 4.61
C CYS A 95 12.70 33.38 6.00
N ARG A 96 13.70 34.14 6.44
CA ARG A 96 13.69 34.83 7.74
C ARG A 96 12.53 35.83 7.85
N LEU A 97 12.44 36.76 6.88
CA LEU A 97 11.39 37.79 6.88
C LEU A 97 9.99 37.18 6.85
N ARG A 98 9.79 36.14 6.04
CA ARG A 98 8.50 35.45 5.97
C ARG A 98 8.14 34.79 7.31
N ARG A 99 9.12 34.20 8.01
CA ARG A 99 8.91 33.61 9.33
C ARG A 99 8.56 34.65 10.39
N GLU A 100 9.29 35.76 10.42
CA GLU A 100 9.03 36.89 11.34
C GLU A 100 7.63 37.46 11.12
N TRP A 101 7.23 37.63 9.86
CA TRP A 101 5.89 38.10 9.51
C TRP A 101 4.78 37.16 9.97
N TYR A 102 4.96 35.84 9.84
CA TYR A 102 4.00 34.86 10.38
C TYR A 102 3.95 34.91 11.90
N GLN A 103 5.10 35.01 12.57
CA GLN A 103 5.13 35.10 14.04
C GLN A 103 4.41 36.36 14.53
N ALA A 104 4.66 37.51 13.90
CA ALA A 104 3.99 38.78 14.23
C ALA A 104 2.46 38.76 14.01
N ARG A 105 1.93 37.84 13.21
CA ARG A 105 0.49 37.68 12.94
C ARG A 105 -0.20 36.59 13.76
N ASN A 106 0.57 35.72 14.40
CA ASN A 106 0.05 34.64 15.25
C ASN A 106 0.05 35.03 16.75
N HIS A 107 0.37 36.29 17.06
CA HIS A 107 0.20 36.96 18.34
C HIS A 107 -0.90 38.01 18.21
#